data_AF-A0A7K3MB91-F1
#
_entry.id   AF-A0A7K3MB91-F1
#
_cell.length_a   1.000
_cell.length_b   1.000
_cell.length_c   1.000
_cell.angle_alpha   90.00
_cell.angle_beta   90.00
_cell.angle_gamma   90.00
#
_symmetry.space_group_name_H-M   'P 1'
#
loop_
_entity.id
_entity.type
_entity.pdbx_description
1 polymer ?
#
loop_
_entity_poly.entity_id
_entity_poly.type
_entity_poly.pdbx_seq_one_letter_code
_entity_poly.pdbx_strand_id
1 'polypeptide(L)' 'MANKTGYVWHLRREMADRGMFQTTDLIAPLAERGAKLSREQVYRLVTGTPERL' A
#
# COMPACT_ATOMS: atom_id res chain seq x y z
N MET A 1 -14.77 13.98 20.08
CA MET A 1 -14.38 12.56 20.20
C MET A 1 -14.21 12.04 18.77
N ALA A 2 -12.97 11.92 18.28
CA ALA A 2 -12.73 11.49 16.90
C ALA A 2 -12.94 9.98 16.82
N ASN A 3 -13.90 9.56 15.99
CA ASN A 3 -14.21 8.16 15.76
C ASN A 3 -12.99 7.52 15.08
N LYS A 4 -12.11 6.87 15.84
CA LYS A 4 -11.03 6.03 15.31
C LYS A 4 -11.68 4.76 14.77
N THR A 5 -12.26 4.85 13.58
CA THR A 5 -12.59 3.66 12.80
C THR A 5 -11.27 2.97 12.50
N GLY A 6 -10.93 1.96 13.31
CA GLY A 6 -9.75 1.13 13.05
C GLY A 6 -9.96 0.44 11.71
N TYR A 7 -9.01 0.60 10.80
CA TYR A 7 -9.00 -0.11 9.53
C TYR A 7 -7.85 -1.11 9.56
N VAL A 8 -8.05 -2.27 8.93
CA VAL A 8 -7.00 -3.29 8.82
C VAL A 8 -6.33 -3.13 7.47
N TRP A 9 -5.01 -3.00 7.50
CA TRP A 9 -4.21 -2.84 6.30
C TRP A 9 -3.82 -4.20 5.71
N HIS A 10 -4.46 -4.56 4.59
CA HIS A 10 -4.28 -5.86 3.94
C HIS A 10 -3.46 -5.80 2.64
N LEU A 11 -2.72 -4.72 2.39
CA LEU A 11 -2.06 -4.51 1.10
C LEU A 11 -1.17 -5.68 0.67
N ARG A 12 -0.41 -6.29 1.60
CA ARG A 12 0.41 -7.47 1.30
C ARG A 12 -0.43 -8.69 0.87
N ARG A 13 -1.61 -8.89 1.44
CA ARG A 13 -2.52 -9.96 1.03
C ARG A 13 -3.07 -9.70 -0.36
N GLU A 14 -3.52 -8.48 -0.62
CA GLU A 14 -4.02 -8.06 -1.93
C GLU A 14 -2.95 -8.18 -3.03
N MET A 15 -1.70 -7.87 -2.71
CA MET A 15 -0.57 -8.10 -3.61
C MET A 15 -0.44 -9.58 -3.97
N ALA A 16 -0.45 -10.48 -2.98
CA ALA A 16 -0.32 -11.91 -3.21
C ALA A 16 -1.48 -12.48 -4.04
N ASP A 17 -2.72 -12.03 -3.79
CA ASP A 17 -3.91 -12.40 -4.57
C ASP A 17 -3.75 -12.02 -6.06
N ARG A 18 -3.06 -10.91 -6.33
CA ARG A 18 -2.75 -10.42 -7.67
C ARG A 18 -1.43 -10.94 -8.24
N GLY A 19 -0.79 -11.91 -7.59
CA GLY A 19 0.48 -12.50 -8.03
C GLY A 19 1.69 -11.54 -7.94
N MET A 20 1.59 -10.47 -7.14
CA MET A 20 2.66 -9.52 -6.89
C MET A 20 3.48 -9.97 -5.68
N PHE A 21 4.71 -10.42 -5.92
CA PHE A 21 5.61 -10.90 -4.86
C PHE A 21 6.68 -9.87 -4.49
N GLN A 22 6.87 -8.83 -5.32
CA GLN A 22 7.79 -7.74 -5.04
C GLN A 22 7.01 -6.45 -4.76
N THR A 23 7.46 -5.66 -3.78
CA THR A 23 6.84 -4.35 -3.49
C THR A 23 6.92 -3.41 -4.68
N THR A 24 7.95 -3.53 -5.52
CA THR A 24 8.10 -2.74 -6.74
C THR A 24 7.02 -3.01 -7.78
N ASP A 25 6.32 -4.14 -7.72
CA ASP A 25 5.21 -4.47 -8.63
C ASP A 25 4.03 -3.50 -8.45
N LEU A 26 3.95 -2.80 -7.31
CA LEU A 26 2.95 -1.77 -7.06
C LEU A 26 3.27 -0.41 -7.69
N ILE A 27 4.49 -0.16 -8.17
CA ILE A 27 4.90 1.17 -8.66
C ILE A 27 4.08 1.57 -9.89
N ALA A 28 4.01 0.70 -10.89
CA ALA A 28 3.23 0.93 -12.10
C ALA A 28 1.72 1.10 -11.82
N PRO A 29 1.03 0.18 -11.13
CA PRO A 29 -0.41 0.30 -10.87
C PRO A 29 -0.79 1.44 -9.94
N LEU A 30 0.13 1.93 -9.10
CA LEU A 30 -0.07 3.15 -8.32
C LEU A 30 0.12 4.40 -9.19
N ALA A 31 1.15 4.44 -10.02
CA ALA A 31 1.41 5.56 -10.94
C ALA A 31 0.27 5.74 -11.95
N GLU A 32 -0.30 4.66 -12.47
CA GLU A 32 -1.49 4.65 -13.35
C GLU A 32 -2.71 5.31 -12.69
N ARG A 33 -2.83 5.21 -11.37
CA ARG A 33 -3.89 5.85 -10.57
C ARG A 33 -3.52 7.27 -10.10
N GLY A 34 -2.40 7.82 -10.58
CA GLY A 34 -1.90 9.13 -10.18
C GLY A 34 -1.03 9.15 -8.91
N ALA A 35 -0.84 8.00 -8.24
CA ALA A 35 0.00 7.87 -7.05
C ALA A 35 1.45 7.55 -7.44
N LYS A 36 2.23 8.59 -7.76
CA LYS A 36 3.66 8.47 -8.07
C LYS A 36 4.48 8.39 -6.77
N LEU A 37 4.77 7.17 -6.33
CA LEU A 37 5.56 6.90 -5.12
C LEU A 37 6.97 6.39 -5.48
N SER A 38 7.96 6.79 -4.68
CA SER A 38 9.30 6.19 -4.65
C SER A 38 9.22 4.72 -4.17
N ARG A 39 10.20 3.91 -4.57
CA ARG A 39 10.38 2.52 -4.08
C ARG A 39 10.32 2.43 -2.55
N GLU A 40 10.97 3.36 -1.86
CA GLU A 40 10.97 3.40 -0.39
C GLU A 40 9.61 3.76 0.20
N GLN A 41 8.83 4.62 -0.47
CA GLN A 41 7.47 4.95 -0.07
C GLN A 41 6.55 3.75 -0.28
N VAL A 42 6.69 3.03 -1.39
CA VAL A 42 5.95 1.78 -1.65
C VAL A 42 6.33 0.70 -0.63
N TYR A 43 7.61 0.56 -0.30
CA TYR A 43 8.06 -0.37 0.74
C TYR A 43 7.41 -0.06 2.10
N ARG A 44 7.41 1.20 2.54
CA ARG A 44 6.75 1.61 3.78
C ARG A 44 5.24 1.39 3.74
N LEU A 45 4.62 1.64 2.59
CA LEU A 45 3.20 1.40 2.38
C LEU A 45 2.84 -0.08 2.52
N VAL A 46 3.70 -1.00 2.07
CA VAL A 46 3.43 -2.45 2.18
C VAL A 46 3.78 -3.02 3.55
N THR A 47 4.85 -2.52 4.17
CA THR A 47 5.38 -3.06 5.43
C THR A 47 4.80 -2.42 6.68
N GLY A 48 4.26 -1.20 6.60
CA GLY A 48 3.66 -0.46 7.71
C GLY A 48 2.16 -0.24 7.51
N THR A 49 1.43 -0.15 8.63
CA THR A 49 0.06 0.35 8.65
C THR A 49 0.11 1.89 8.67
N PRO A 50 -0.45 2.59 7.68
CA PRO A 50 -0.47 4.04 7.70
C PRO A 50 -1.21 4.56 8.94
N GLU A 51 -0.75 5.66 9.54
CA GLU A 51 -1.50 6.31 10.62
C GLU A 51 -2.64 7.16 10.06
N ARG A 52 -2.53 7.56 8.79
CA ARG A 52 -3.52 8.33 8.03
C ARG A 52 -3.46 7.91 6.56
N LEU A 53 -4.62 7.60 5.99
CA LEU A 53 -4.83 7.39 4.55
C LEU A 53 -5.43 8.65 3.92
#